data_AF-A0A4Q4ZFT8-F1
#
_entry.id   AF-A0A4Q4ZFT8-F1
#
_cell.length_a   1.000
_cell.length_b   1.000
_cell.length_c   1.000
_cell.angle_alpha   90.00
_cell.angle_beta   90.00
_cell.angle_gamma   90.00
#
_symmetry.space_group_name_H-M   'P 1'
#
loop_
_entity.id
_entity.type
_entity.pdbx_description
1 polymer ?
#
loop_
_entity_poly.entity_id
_entity_poly.type
_entity_poly.pdbx_seq_one_letter_code
_entity_poly.pdbx_strand_id
1 'polypeptide(L)'
;MEPSSSTPEQDFLEELRRHRAELRESMSALEDALAAPATADRARWAERVHVALVELSGDFRGHIAITEGHDGLYRDVLETSPRLSGVVAGLTQEHGQICRQVDDLLARLSAPDDIGGVDTVRDLGTTLLGRLVRHRQRGSDLVFEAYEFDIGGET
;
A
#
# COMPACT_ATOMS: atom_id res chain seq x y z
N MET A 1 -6.17 18.48 35.23
CA MET A 1 -5.87 17.45 34.22
C MET A 1 -5.76 18.21 32.93
N GLU A 2 -4.57 18.72 32.63
CA GLU A 2 -4.34 19.45 31.38
C GLU A 2 -4.33 18.44 30.23
N PRO A 3 -4.98 18.70 29.10
CA PRO A 3 -4.82 17.86 27.92
C PRO A 3 -3.40 18.06 27.41
N SER A 4 -2.57 17.02 27.45
CA SER A 4 -1.31 17.04 26.69
C SER A 4 -1.66 17.18 25.23
N SER A 5 -1.39 18.35 24.66
CA SER A 5 -1.35 18.55 23.22
C SER A 5 -0.28 17.63 22.65
N SER A 6 -0.64 16.73 21.75
CA SER A 6 0.31 15.94 20.96
C SER A 6 1.28 16.86 20.23
N THR A 7 2.55 16.46 20.10
CA THR A 7 3.48 17.19 19.23
C THR A 7 3.18 16.91 17.75
N PRO A 8 3.50 17.83 16.82
CA PRO A 8 3.29 17.59 15.38
C PRO A 8 3.91 16.29 14.86
N GLU A 9 5.04 15.88 15.44
CA GLU A 9 5.72 14.61 15.15
C GLU A 9 4.93 13.39 15.64
N GLN A 10 4.31 13.47 16.81
CA GLN A 10 3.44 12.40 17.34
C GLN A 10 2.20 12.23 16.46
N ASP A 11 1.56 13.33 16.05
CA ASP A 11 0.39 13.30 15.18
C ASP A 11 0.72 12.67 13.81
N PHE A 12 1.88 13.00 13.23
CA PHE A 12 2.35 12.40 11.98
C PHE A 12 2.61 10.89 12.10
N LEU A 13 3.25 10.45 13.19
CA LEU A 13 3.51 9.03 13.43
C LEU A 13 2.21 8.24 13.67
N GLU A 14 1.22 8.83 14.33
CA GLU A 14 -0.11 8.24 14.50
C GLU A 14 -0.84 8.13 13.15
N GLU A 15 -0.79 9.17 12.33
CA GLU A 15 -1.34 9.15 10.97
C GLU A 15 -0.69 8.07 10.10
N LEU A 16 0.63 7.92 10.17
CA LEU A 16 1.36 6.88 9.47
C LEU A 16 0.98 5.47 9.95
N ARG A 17 0.80 5.27 11.26
CA ARG A 17 0.34 3.99 11.82
C ARG A 17 -1.08 3.66 11.37
N ARG A 18 -1.99 4.64 11.36
CA ARG A 18 -3.36 4.49 10.87
C ARG A 18 -3.38 4.03 9.42
N HIS A 19 -2.70 4.73 8.52
CA HIS A 19 -2.69 4.37 7.10
C HIS A 19 -2.06 3.00 6.82
N ARG A 20 -1.03 2.61 7.60
CA ARG A 20 -0.46 1.26 7.52
C ARG A 20 -1.43 0.18 7.96
N ALA A 21 -2.34 0.48 8.89
CA ALA A 21 -3.39 -0.42 9.34
C ALA A 21 -4.50 -0.52 8.27
N GLU A 22 -4.96 0.62 7.74
CA GLU A 22 -5.97 0.69 6.67
C GLU A 22 -5.52 -0.11 5.43
N LEU A 23 -4.29 0.12 4.93
CA LEU A 23 -3.75 -0.64 3.81
C LEU A 23 -3.66 -2.16 4.09
N ARG A 24 -3.38 -2.54 5.33
CA ARG A 24 -3.36 -3.96 5.72
C ARG A 24 -4.78 -4.55 5.71
N GLU A 25 -5.76 -3.79 6.14
CA GLU A 25 -7.16 -4.19 6.17
C GLU A 25 -7.68 -4.41 4.74
N SER A 26 -7.46 -3.48 3.82
CA SER A 26 -7.88 -3.64 2.41
C SER A 26 -7.14 -4.76 1.68
N MET A 27 -5.87 -5.01 2.00
CA MET A 27 -5.16 -6.21 1.51
C MET A 27 -5.83 -7.50 1.98
N SER A 28 -6.29 -7.55 3.23
CA SER A 28 -6.96 -8.73 3.79
C SER A 28 -8.35 -8.91 3.16
N ALA A 29 -9.08 -7.82 2.94
CA ALA A 29 -10.37 -7.84 2.26
C ALA A 29 -10.27 -8.36 0.81
N LEU A 30 -9.20 -7.98 0.09
CA LEU A 30 -8.93 -8.52 -1.25
C LEU A 30 -8.61 -10.01 -1.21
N GLU A 31 -7.78 -10.46 -0.27
CA GLU A 31 -7.48 -11.89 -0.09
C GLU A 31 -8.76 -12.71 0.13
N ASP A 32 -9.62 -12.26 1.05
CA ASP A 32 -10.91 -12.90 1.35
C ASP A 32 -11.85 -12.93 0.13
N ALA A 33 -11.88 -11.85 -0.66
CA ALA A 33 -12.67 -11.78 -1.88
C ALA A 33 -12.19 -12.77 -2.95
N LEU A 34 -10.86 -12.90 -3.14
CA LEU A 34 -10.26 -13.83 -4.09
C LEU A 34 -10.49 -15.30 -3.69
N ALA A 35 -10.44 -15.59 -2.39
CA ALA A 35 -10.65 -16.92 -1.82
C ALA A 35 -12.11 -17.39 -1.88
N ALA A 36 -13.07 -16.47 -2.03
CA ALA A 36 -14.49 -16.80 -2.06
C ALA A 36 -14.88 -17.77 -3.21
N PRO A 37 -15.89 -18.63 -3.04
CA PRO A 37 -16.35 -19.54 -4.08
C PRO A 37 -16.94 -18.80 -5.29
N ALA A 38 -16.34 -19.01 -6.47
CA ALA A 38 -16.80 -18.41 -7.74
C ALA A 38 -17.74 -19.34 -8.54
N THR A 39 -17.90 -20.59 -8.13
CA THR A 39 -18.62 -21.64 -8.89
C THR A 39 -20.14 -21.49 -8.86
N ALA A 40 -20.68 -20.91 -7.80
CA ALA A 40 -22.13 -20.71 -7.65
C ALA A 40 -22.62 -19.45 -8.36
N ASP A 41 -21.84 -18.37 -8.33
CA ASP A 41 -22.18 -17.08 -8.94
C ASP A 41 -20.89 -16.30 -9.26
N ARG A 42 -20.44 -16.43 -10.51
CA ARG A 42 -19.20 -15.78 -10.98
C ARG A 42 -19.34 -14.25 -11.01
N ALA A 43 -20.51 -13.73 -11.37
CA ALA A 43 -20.73 -12.29 -11.50
C ALA A 43 -20.64 -11.62 -10.12
N ARG A 44 -21.31 -12.21 -9.13
CA ARG A 44 -21.24 -11.74 -7.74
C ARG A 44 -19.84 -11.89 -7.15
N TRP A 45 -19.11 -12.95 -7.49
CA TRP A 45 -17.71 -13.10 -7.08
C TRP A 45 -16.84 -11.98 -7.67
N ALA A 46 -16.98 -11.70 -8.97
CA ALA A 46 -16.22 -10.65 -9.63
C ALA A 46 -16.54 -9.26 -9.04
N GLU A 47 -17.80 -8.98 -8.73
CA GLU A 47 -18.24 -7.75 -8.05
C GLU A 47 -17.58 -7.59 -6.68
N ARG A 48 -17.52 -8.67 -5.87
CA ARG A 48 -16.84 -8.64 -4.56
C ARG A 48 -15.35 -8.32 -4.70
N VAL A 49 -14.67 -8.94 -5.65
CA VAL A 49 -13.24 -8.67 -5.92
C VAL A 49 -13.05 -7.23 -6.39
N HIS A 50 -13.94 -6.74 -7.25
CA HIS A 50 -13.92 -5.36 -7.73
C HIS A 50 -14.05 -4.35 -6.58
N VAL A 51 -15.03 -4.54 -5.68
CA VAL A 51 -15.21 -3.67 -4.50
C VAL A 51 -13.96 -3.65 -3.62
N ALA A 52 -13.41 -4.82 -3.29
CA ALA A 52 -12.19 -4.90 -2.47
C ALA A 52 -10.98 -4.23 -3.15
N LEU A 53 -10.87 -4.32 -4.49
CA LEU A 53 -9.81 -3.62 -5.24
C LEU A 53 -10.01 -2.11 -5.26
N VAL A 54 -11.24 -1.61 -5.33
CA VAL A 54 -11.51 -0.17 -5.24
C VAL A 54 -11.08 0.38 -3.90
N GLU A 55 -11.40 -0.31 -2.80
CA GLU A 55 -10.96 0.05 -1.45
C GLU A 55 -9.43 0.04 -1.34
N LEU A 56 -8.78 -1.06 -1.75
CA LEU A 56 -7.32 -1.15 -1.79
C LEU A 56 -6.67 -0.04 -2.63
N SER A 57 -7.29 0.33 -3.76
CA SER A 57 -6.83 1.41 -4.63
C SER A 57 -6.89 2.77 -3.92
N GLY A 58 -7.94 3.02 -3.13
CA GLY A 58 -8.08 4.21 -2.31
C GLY A 58 -7.00 4.30 -1.24
N ASP A 59 -6.88 3.25 -0.42
CA ASP A 59 -5.91 3.18 0.68
C ASP A 59 -4.47 3.29 0.17
N PHE A 60 -4.16 2.65 -0.96
CA PHE A 60 -2.83 2.72 -1.54
C PHE A 60 -2.50 4.12 -2.07
N ARG A 61 -3.47 4.85 -2.64
CA ARG A 61 -3.28 6.26 -3.00
C ARG A 61 -3.08 7.14 -1.76
N GLY A 62 -3.79 6.87 -0.66
CA GLY A 62 -3.56 7.54 0.63
C GLY A 62 -2.15 7.30 1.16
N HIS A 63 -1.67 6.05 1.11
CA HIS A 63 -0.30 5.67 1.44
C HIS A 63 0.75 6.42 0.59
N ILE A 64 0.52 6.54 -0.73
CA ILE A 64 1.40 7.33 -1.62
C ILE A 64 1.40 8.80 -1.20
N ALA A 65 0.23 9.39 -0.91
CA ALA A 65 0.14 10.79 -0.52
C ALA A 65 0.94 11.12 0.76
N ILE A 66 0.97 10.21 1.73
CA ILE A 66 1.72 10.41 2.98
C ILE A 66 3.21 10.15 2.81
N THR A 67 3.59 9.27 1.90
CA THR A 67 5.00 8.96 1.66
C THR A 67 5.66 9.96 0.72
N GLU A 68 4.99 10.34 -0.36
CA GLU A 68 5.53 11.16 -1.46
C GLU A 68 4.95 12.58 -1.54
N GLY A 69 3.94 12.90 -0.74
CA GLY A 69 3.33 14.22 -0.71
C GLY A 69 4.34 15.32 -0.44
N HIS A 70 3.93 16.58 -0.63
CA HIS A 70 4.82 17.71 -0.40
C HIS A 70 5.47 17.65 0.98
N ASP A 71 4.68 17.32 2.00
CA ASP A 71 5.11 17.10 3.38
C ASP A 71 5.23 15.63 3.76
N GLY A 72 5.49 14.77 2.77
CA GLY A 72 5.55 13.32 2.95
C GLY A 72 6.87 12.84 3.54
N LEU A 73 6.82 11.62 4.08
CA LEU A 73 7.94 10.93 4.73
C LEU A 73 9.23 10.93 3.90
N TYR A 74 9.14 10.70 2.58
CA TYR A 74 10.33 10.58 1.74
C TYR A 74 11.09 11.89 1.61
N ARG A 75 10.42 13.05 1.71
CA ARG A 75 11.12 14.34 1.72
C ARG A 75 12.01 14.44 2.96
N ASP A 76 11.46 14.17 4.14
CA ASP A 76 12.20 14.19 5.41
C ASP A 76 13.38 13.21 5.39
N VAL A 77 13.16 11.99 4.90
CA VAL A 77 14.23 10.99 4.73
C VAL A 77 15.33 11.47 3.76
N LEU A 78 14.98 12.16 2.67
CA LEU A 78 15.98 12.66 1.73
C LEU A 78 16.76 13.86 2.27
N GLU A 79 16.16 14.67 3.15
CA GLU A 79 16.80 15.80 3.81
C GLU A 79 17.77 15.33 4.91
N THR A 80 17.35 14.39 5.75
CA THR A 80 18.13 13.89 6.89
C THR A 80 19.09 12.76 6.52
N SER A 81 18.73 11.96 5.51
CA SER A 81 19.42 10.73 5.13
C SER A 81 19.66 10.59 3.61
N PRO A 82 20.41 11.49 2.94
CA PRO A 82 20.57 11.50 1.48
C PRO A 82 21.08 10.20 0.84
N ARG A 83 21.83 9.38 1.60
CA ARG A 83 22.30 8.04 1.18
C ARG A 83 21.16 7.08 0.80
N LEU A 84 19.96 7.32 1.33
CA LEU A 84 18.76 6.51 1.10
C LEU A 84 18.01 6.85 -0.20
N SER A 85 18.50 7.82 -0.96
CA SER A 85 17.86 8.28 -2.21
C SER A 85 17.58 7.16 -3.22
N GLY A 86 18.48 6.17 -3.34
CA GLY A 86 18.25 5.00 -4.18
C GLY A 86 17.09 4.12 -3.72
N VAL A 87 16.94 3.94 -2.40
CA VAL A 87 15.84 3.16 -1.80
C VAL A 87 14.51 3.87 -2.01
N VAL A 88 14.47 5.18 -1.74
CA VAL A 88 13.29 6.04 -1.98
C VAL A 88 12.86 5.97 -3.44
N ALA A 89 13.78 6.15 -4.39
CA ALA A 89 13.48 6.07 -5.82
C ALA A 89 12.90 4.69 -6.23
N GLY A 90 13.44 3.61 -5.66
CA GLY A 90 12.92 2.26 -5.86
C GLY A 90 11.48 2.10 -5.37
N LEU A 91 11.19 2.56 -4.15
CA LEU A 91 9.85 2.49 -3.57
C LEU A 91 8.83 3.34 -4.36
N THR A 92 9.21 4.52 -4.83
CA THR A 92 8.38 5.36 -5.71
C THR A 92 8.10 4.70 -7.05
N GLN A 93 9.10 4.06 -7.65
CA GLN A 93 8.88 3.31 -8.89
C GLN A 93 7.86 2.18 -8.69
N GLU A 94 7.92 1.50 -7.55
CA GLU A 94 6.99 0.44 -7.22
C GLU A 94 5.58 0.92 -6.95
N HIS A 95 5.40 2.09 -6.32
CA HIS A 95 4.08 2.72 -6.20
C HIS A 95 3.42 2.83 -7.58
N GLY A 96 4.15 3.34 -8.57
CA GLY A 96 3.66 3.42 -9.95
C GLY A 96 3.35 2.04 -10.57
N GLN A 97 4.16 1.02 -10.29
CA GLN A 97 3.91 -0.35 -10.77
C GLN A 97 2.65 -0.95 -10.15
N ILE A 98 2.47 -0.81 -8.84
CA ILE A 98 1.33 -1.34 -8.10
C ILE A 98 0.04 -0.64 -8.55
N CYS A 99 0.05 0.69 -8.71
CA CYS A 99 -1.10 1.43 -9.25
C CYS A 99 -1.53 0.89 -10.62
N ARG A 100 -0.58 0.68 -11.54
CA ARG A 100 -0.89 0.11 -12.86
C ARG A 100 -1.51 -1.28 -12.76
N GLN A 101 -1.01 -2.13 -11.88
CA GLN A 101 -1.57 -3.48 -11.70
C GLN A 101 -2.98 -3.45 -11.11
N VAL A 102 -3.26 -2.52 -10.20
CA VAL A 102 -4.61 -2.33 -9.65
C VAL A 102 -5.55 -1.86 -10.76
N ASP A 103 -5.14 -0.85 -11.54
CA ASP A 103 -5.95 -0.31 -12.63
C ASP A 103 -6.21 -1.37 -13.72
N ASP A 104 -5.19 -2.17 -14.09
CA ASP A 104 -5.32 -3.27 -15.06
C ASP A 104 -6.32 -4.33 -14.57
N LEU A 105 -6.28 -4.68 -13.27
CA LEU A 105 -7.18 -5.69 -12.70
C LEU A 105 -8.62 -5.17 -12.57
N LEU A 106 -8.80 -3.89 -12.19
CA LEU A 106 -10.10 -3.22 -12.19
C LEU A 106 -10.73 -3.16 -13.59
N ALA A 107 -9.94 -2.79 -14.60
CA ALA A 107 -10.39 -2.77 -15.98
C ALA A 107 -10.84 -4.16 -16.45
N ARG A 108 -10.12 -5.20 -16.04
CA ARG A 108 -10.44 -6.60 -16.38
C ARG A 108 -11.74 -7.08 -15.74
N LEU A 109 -11.99 -6.71 -14.49
CA LEU A 109 -13.22 -7.05 -13.76
C LEU A 109 -14.45 -6.28 -14.28
N SER A 110 -14.22 -5.14 -14.94
CA SER A 110 -15.27 -4.31 -15.52
C SER A 110 -15.71 -4.77 -16.91
N ALA A 111 -14.98 -5.71 -17.54
CA ALA A 111 -15.28 -6.27 -18.85
C ALA A 111 -16.25 -7.47 -18.73
N PRO A 112 -17.52 -7.35 -19.18
CA PRO A 112 -18.55 -8.37 -18.93
C PRO A 112 -18.29 -9.74 -19.57
N ASP A 113 -17.60 -9.78 -20.72
CA ASP A 113 -17.48 -10.97 -21.56
C ASP A 113 -16.09 -11.64 -21.51
N ASP A 114 -15.09 -11.00 -20.88
CA ASP A 114 -13.70 -11.51 -20.85
C ASP A 114 -12.97 -11.12 -19.57
N ILE A 115 -13.49 -11.59 -18.43
CA ILE A 115 -12.79 -11.47 -17.14
C ILE A 115 -11.37 -12.11 -17.22
N GLY A 116 -11.10 -12.97 -18.23
CA GLY A 116 -10.10 -14.03 -18.13
C GLY A 116 -10.51 -14.95 -16.97
N GLY A 117 -10.77 -16.23 -17.22
CA GLY A 117 -11.39 -17.12 -16.23
C GLY A 117 -10.87 -16.95 -14.79
N VAL A 118 -11.74 -17.16 -13.79
CA VAL A 118 -11.51 -16.94 -12.34
C VAL A 118 -10.06 -17.12 -11.87
N ASP A 119 -9.37 -18.17 -12.32
CA ASP A 119 -7.98 -18.46 -11.96
C ASP A 119 -7.00 -17.36 -12.39
N THR A 120 -7.17 -16.76 -13.57
CA THR A 120 -6.34 -15.62 -14.04
C THR A 120 -6.47 -14.42 -13.10
N VAL A 121 -7.68 -14.08 -12.68
CA VAL A 121 -7.91 -12.97 -11.73
C VAL A 121 -7.31 -13.29 -10.36
N ARG A 122 -7.41 -14.55 -9.91
CA ARG A 122 -6.74 -15.00 -8.68
C ARG A 122 -5.23 -14.90 -8.77
N ASP A 123 -4.62 -15.39 -9.84
CA ASP A 123 -3.17 -15.33 -10.03
C ASP A 123 -2.66 -13.88 -10.04
N LEU A 124 -3.37 -12.98 -10.73
CA LEU A 124 -3.04 -11.56 -10.77
C LEU A 124 -3.23 -10.90 -9.40
N GLY A 125 -4.35 -11.17 -8.72
CA GLY A 125 -4.63 -10.63 -7.38
C GLY A 125 -3.65 -11.12 -6.32
N THR A 126 -3.32 -12.41 -6.29
CA THR A 126 -2.31 -12.99 -5.39
C THR A 126 -0.91 -12.43 -5.70
N THR A 127 -0.57 -12.22 -6.98
CA THR A 127 0.68 -11.57 -7.37
C THR A 127 0.76 -10.14 -6.86
N LEU A 128 -0.34 -9.37 -6.97
CA LEU A 128 -0.45 -8.02 -6.44
C LEU A 128 -0.26 -8.00 -4.91
N LEU A 129 -0.96 -8.87 -4.17
CA LEU A 129 -0.80 -8.99 -2.72
C LEU A 129 0.66 -9.30 -2.32
N GLY A 130 1.31 -10.22 -3.03
CA GLY A 130 2.72 -10.54 -2.80
C GLY A 130 3.69 -9.39 -3.08
N ARG A 131 3.35 -8.46 -3.97
CA ARG A 131 4.12 -7.23 -4.20
C ARG A 131 3.89 -6.21 -3.09
N LEU A 132 2.65 -6.02 -2.66
CA LEU A 132 2.29 -5.13 -1.55
C LEU A 132 2.97 -5.55 -0.24
N VAL A 133 3.00 -6.85 0.08
CA VAL A 133 3.73 -7.36 1.25
C VAL A 133 5.21 -6.98 1.19
N ARG A 134 5.88 -7.24 0.05
CA ARG A 134 7.30 -6.92 -0.14
C ARG A 134 7.57 -5.42 -0.10
N HIS A 135 6.67 -4.62 -0.66
CA HIS A 135 6.73 -3.17 -0.63
C HIS A 135 6.68 -2.65 0.81
N ARG A 136 5.74 -3.14 1.61
CA ARG A 136 5.60 -2.76 3.02
C ARG A 136 6.79 -3.17 3.88
N GLN A 137 7.40 -4.32 3.60
CA GLN A 137 8.64 -4.75 4.27
C GLN A 137 9.76 -3.72 4.01
N ARG A 138 10.04 -3.41 2.74
CA ARG A 138 11.09 -2.47 2.37
C ARG A 138 10.81 -1.03 2.83
N GLY A 139 9.54 -0.61 2.86
CA GLY A 139 9.14 0.66 3.47
C GLY A 139 9.34 0.69 4.99
N SER A 140 9.23 -0.45 5.67
CA SER A 140 9.55 -0.56 7.11
C SER A 140 11.06 -0.49 7.34
N ASP A 141 11.84 -1.17 6.50
CA ASP A 141 13.31 -1.13 6.53
C ASP A 141 13.83 0.29 6.31
N LEU A 142 13.24 1.04 5.37
CA LEU A 142 13.59 2.45 5.12
C LEU A 142 13.38 3.32 6.37
N VAL A 143 12.21 3.21 7.01
CA VAL A 143 11.91 3.99 8.22
C VAL A 143 12.87 3.64 9.34
N PHE A 144 13.17 2.35 9.52
CA PHE A 144 14.13 1.92 10.51
C PHE A 144 15.53 2.50 10.24
N GLU A 145 16.02 2.40 9.00
CA GLU A 145 17.34 2.90 8.62
C GLU A 145 17.44 4.44 8.67
N ALA A 146 16.35 5.16 8.40
CA ALA A 146 16.32 6.62 8.47
C ALA A 146 16.41 7.13 9.91
N TYR A 147 15.70 6.51 10.85
CA TYR A 147 15.58 7.02 12.23
C TYR A 147 16.48 6.30 13.25
N GLU A 148 17.07 5.13 12.96
CA GLU A 148 18.04 4.48 13.87
C GLU A 148 19.46 5.06 13.69
N PHE A 149 19.88 5.35 12.45
CA PHE A 149 21.23 5.89 12.19
C PHE A 149 21.41 7.33 12.68
N ASP A 150 20.33 8.09 12.86
CA ASP A 150 20.36 9.45 13.42
C ASP A 150 20.67 9.47 14.93
N ILE A 151 20.47 8.33 15.62
CA ILE A 151 20.72 8.18 17.06
C ILE A 151 22.16 7.66 17.34
N GLY A 152 22.85 7.11 16.33
CA GLY A 152 24.16 6.48 16.48
C GLY A 152 25.38 7.36 16.19
N GLY A 153 25.18 8.66 15.89
CA GLY A 153 26.21 9.57 15.37
C GLY A 153 27.04 10.33 16.41
N GLU A 154 26.80 10.18 17.71
CA GLU A 154 27.64 10.75 18.76
C GLU A 154 28.64 9.71 19.31
N THR A 155 29.81 9.59 18.67
CA THR A 155 31.04 9.09 19.31
C THR A 155 32.27 9.83 18.82
#